data_AF-A0A1B7MMD4-F1
#
_entry.id   AF-A0A1B7MMD4-F1
#
_cell.length_a   1.000
_cell.length_b   1.000
_cell.length_c   1.000
_cell.angle_alpha   90.00
_cell.angle_beta   90.00
_cell.angle_gamma   90.00
#
_symmetry.space_group_name_H-M   'P 1'
#
loop_
_entity.id
_entity.type
_entity.pdbx_description
1 polymer ?
#
loop_
_entity_poly.entity_id
_entity_poly.type
_entity_poly.pdbx_seq_one_letter_code
_entity_poly.pdbx_strand_id
1 'polypeptide(L)'
;MPGPCNSKKGKKVHVKKNKKCTTSVIQATAPLEPPSVHELVPLSSDIDCPSDGLAHTRPPRIQNLHDDFLPSIHDPGNGPRVRDVRAFLSSFFAQPPSLDDPLCAEFSQEEVLQMLYTTLPEETAIILWYNKSRATSRICPSCRRLYRLGDILLDLTQDGEQHTNDTRSPLLVREQEISGLCSPVCFILASFEYPTAIKTTWGRTADEIDDFTWDLLNGPGDGRGDKGLSLLLKMARLPDLGLGQLCLPDIDFDVESEDEPITYHRLNYQPDKFSC
;
A
#
# COMPACT_ATOMS: atom_id res chain seq x y z
N MET A 1 7.41 4.33 -10.46
CA MET A 1 6.71 3.62 -11.56
C MET A 1 5.24 3.99 -11.50
N PRO A 2 4.52 4.09 -12.63
CA PRO A 2 3.07 4.20 -12.59
C PRO A 2 2.49 2.99 -11.84
N GLY A 3 1.54 3.25 -10.94
CA GLY A 3 0.87 2.19 -10.17
C GLY A 3 -0.17 1.46 -11.01
N PRO A 4 -0.76 0.38 -10.47
CA PRO A 4 -1.83 -0.33 -11.15
C PRO A 4 -3.09 0.54 -11.25
N CYS A 5 -3.80 0.42 -12.38
CA CYS A 5 -5.01 1.15 -12.70
C CYS A 5 -6.25 0.28 -12.45
N ASN A 6 -7.36 0.89 -12.04
CA ASN A 6 -8.63 0.18 -11.92
C ASN A 6 -9.32 0.07 -13.30
N SER A 7 -8.91 -0.93 -14.09
CA SER A 7 -9.37 -1.15 -15.47
C SER A 7 -10.88 -1.33 -15.59
N LYS A 8 -11.53 -1.92 -14.56
CA LYS A 8 -12.98 -2.12 -14.50
C LYS A 8 -13.79 -0.82 -14.58
N LYS A 9 -13.22 0.33 -14.22
CA LYS A 9 -13.92 1.63 -14.34
C LYS A 9 -13.75 2.33 -15.68
N GLY A 10 -12.63 2.11 -16.36
CA GLY A 10 -12.39 2.68 -17.71
C GLY A 10 -13.46 2.29 -18.73
N LYS A 11 -13.97 1.04 -18.66
CA LYS A 11 -15.04 0.56 -19.56
C LYS A 11 -16.40 1.26 -19.34
N LYS A 12 -16.74 1.71 -18.11
CA LYS A 12 -18.00 2.46 -17.87
C LYS A 12 -18.02 3.83 -18.55
N VAL A 13 -16.86 4.46 -18.71
CA VAL A 13 -16.73 5.75 -19.42
C VAL A 13 -16.81 5.56 -20.94
N HIS A 14 -16.24 4.48 -21.47
CA HIS A 14 -16.24 4.21 -22.91
C HIS A 14 -17.61 3.78 -23.47
N VAL A 15 -18.45 3.11 -22.67
CA VAL A 15 -19.81 2.71 -23.09
C VAL A 15 -20.79 3.90 -23.17
N LYS A 16 -20.51 5.02 -22.50
CA LYS A 16 -21.38 6.22 -22.53
C LYS A 16 -21.03 7.27 -23.60
N LYS A 17 -19.87 7.16 -24.26
CA LYS A 17 -19.45 8.10 -25.33
C LYS A 17 -19.73 7.53 -26.72
N ASN A 18 -21.00 7.28 -27.03
CA ASN A 18 -21.46 7.18 -28.43
C ASN A 18 -22.91 7.62 -28.56
N LYS A 19 -23.18 8.92 -28.38
CA LYS A 19 -24.38 9.59 -28.90
C LYS A 19 -24.17 11.11 -29.05
N LYS A 20 -23.69 11.48 -30.24
CA LYS A 20 -23.92 12.68 -31.08
C LYS A 20 -24.65 13.92 -30.48
N CYS A 21 -24.03 15.11 -30.59
CA CYS A 21 -24.63 16.42 -31.01
C CYS A 21 -23.51 17.50 -30.98
N THR A 22 -23.06 18.12 -32.08
CA THR A 22 -23.61 19.27 -32.84
C THR A 22 -23.57 20.64 -32.11
N THR A 23 -22.56 21.44 -32.50
CA THR A 23 -22.45 22.90 -32.73
C THR A 23 -23.05 23.97 -31.79
N SER A 24 -22.21 24.87 -31.25
CA SER A 24 -22.20 26.36 -31.42
C SER A 24 -21.25 27.03 -30.41
N VAL A 25 -20.16 27.68 -30.87
CA VAL A 25 -19.89 29.15 -30.93
C VAL A 25 -20.30 29.95 -29.68
N ILE A 26 -19.33 30.60 -29.00
CA ILE A 26 -19.25 32.07 -28.78
C ILE A 26 -18.13 32.45 -27.76
N GLN A 27 -17.31 33.40 -28.24
CA GLN A 27 -16.53 34.49 -27.59
C GLN A 27 -15.45 34.24 -26.52
N ALA A 28 -14.25 34.65 -26.94
CA ALA A 28 -13.10 35.01 -26.13
C ALA A 28 -13.36 36.28 -25.31
N THR A 29 -12.95 36.26 -24.05
CA THR A 29 -12.81 37.44 -23.19
C THR A 29 -11.40 37.43 -22.56
N ALA A 30 -10.86 38.62 -22.38
CA ALA A 30 -9.45 39.00 -22.20
C ALA A 30 -8.68 38.36 -21.02
N PRO A 31 -7.33 38.40 -21.05
CA PRO A 31 -6.47 37.94 -19.94
C PRO A 31 -6.33 39.02 -18.85
N LEU A 32 -6.40 38.57 -17.59
CA LEU A 32 -6.05 39.35 -16.40
C LEU A 32 -4.54 39.31 -16.16
N GLU A 33 -3.97 40.47 -15.85
CA GLU A 33 -2.58 40.68 -15.43
C GLU A 33 -2.22 39.92 -14.13
N PRO A 34 -0.96 39.46 -13.97
CA PRO A 34 -0.43 39.04 -12.68
C PRO A 34 0.28 40.18 -11.94
N PRO A 35 0.14 40.31 -10.61
CA PRO A 35 0.98 41.22 -9.82
C PRO A 35 2.31 40.57 -9.42
N SER A 36 3.38 41.31 -9.71
CA SER A 36 4.59 41.58 -8.91
C SER A 36 5.15 40.45 -8.00
N VAL A 37 6.29 39.90 -8.41
CA VAL A 37 7.20 39.14 -7.55
C VAL A 37 8.33 40.08 -7.11
N HIS A 38 8.43 40.32 -5.80
CA HIS A 38 9.59 40.96 -5.20
C HIS A 38 10.77 39.99 -5.19
N GLU A 39 11.83 40.40 -5.88
CA GLU A 39 13.14 39.78 -5.96
C GLU A 39 13.89 39.95 -4.63
N LEU A 40 14.23 38.85 -3.95
CA LEU A 40 15.15 38.85 -2.81
C LEU A 40 16.55 38.47 -3.31
N VAL A 41 17.46 39.42 -3.14
CA VAL A 41 18.90 39.34 -3.44
C VAL A 41 19.58 38.31 -2.51
N PRO A 42 20.55 37.52 -3.00
CA PRO A 42 21.25 36.52 -2.20
C PRO A 42 22.44 37.13 -1.45
N LEU A 43 22.59 36.80 -0.17
CA LEU A 43 23.84 37.03 0.56
C LEU A 43 24.62 35.72 0.64
N SER A 44 25.60 35.64 -0.25
CA SER A 44 26.77 34.77 -0.13
C SER A 44 27.69 35.33 0.94
N SER A 45 28.26 34.47 1.77
CA SER A 45 29.50 34.76 2.46
C SER A 45 30.23 33.45 2.73
N ASP A 46 31.11 33.12 1.79
CA ASP A 46 32.23 32.21 1.97
C ASP A 46 33.15 32.77 3.07
N ILE A 47 33.42 31.96 4.08
CA ILE A 47 34.53 32.18 5.01
C ILE A 47 35.35 30.89 4.99
N ASP A 48 36.34 30.88 4.10
CA ASP A 48 37.49 29.99 4.20
C ASP A 48 38.37 30.46 5.36
N CYS A 49 38.71 29.53 6.26
CA CYS A 49 39.75 29.75 7.27
C CYS A 49 40.66 28.51 7.30
N PRO A 50 41.95 28.65 6.94
CA PRO A 50 42.91 27.56 7.06
C PRO A 50 43.63 27.64 8.41
N SER A 51 43.80 26.49 9.09
CA SER A 51 44.93 26.30 9.99
C SER A 51 45.17 24.84 10.35
N ASP A 52 46.37 24.43 9.96
CA ASP A 52 47.30 23.46 10.55
C ASP A 52 46.89 22.64 11.79
N GLY A 53 47.06 21.33 11.62
CA GLY A 53 48.13 20.62 12.32
C GLY A 53 47.99 20.45 13.83
N LEU A 54 47.39 19.33 14.24
CA LEU A 54 47.84 18.59 15.42
C LEU A 54 47.43 17.12 15.30
N ALA A 55 48.45 16.27 15.27
CA ALA A 55 48.33 14.82 15.27
C ALA A 55 47.68 14.34 16.58
N HIS A 56 46.39 14.03 16.52
CA HIS A 56 45.75 13.18 17.51
C HIS A 56 45.76 11.75 17.00
N THR A 57 46.59 10.95 17.65
CA THR A 57 46.55 9.49 17.68
C THR A 57 45.12 9.06 18.01
N ARG A 58 44.32 8.80 16.98
CA ARG A 58 43.01 8.17 17.15
C ARG A 58 43.24 6.78 17.73
N PRO A 59 42.64 6.43 18.87
CA PRO A 59 42.62 5.04 19.28
C PRO A 59 41.97 4.22 18.16
N PRO A 60 42.40 2.95 17.94
CA PRO A 60 41.83 2.12 16.91
C PRO A 60 40.31 2.09 17.11
N ARG A 61 39.61 2.64 16.11
CA ARG A 61 38.16 2.64 16.01
C ARG A 61 37.78 1.16 15.97
N ILE A 62 37.32 0.63 17.09
CA ILE A 62 36.71 -0.70 17.18
C ILE A 62 35.54 -0.66 16.19
N GLN A 63 35.77 -1.20 14.99
CA GLN A 63 34.73 -1.38 14.01
C GLN A 63 33.86 -2.51 14.53
N ASN A 64 32.65 -2.15 14.97
CA ASN A 64 31.42 -2.89 14.77
C ASN A 64 31.52 -4.41 14.96
N LEU A 65 31.74 -4.85 16.19
CA LEU A 65 31.27 -6.15 16.66
C LEU A 65 29.95 -5.91 17.38
N HIS A 66 28.89 -6.63 17.00
CA HIS A 66 27.52 -6.66 17.57
C HIS A 66 26.43 -5.81 16.91
N ASP A 67 26.21 -5.95 15.60
CA ASP A 67 24.84 -5.79 15.05
C ASP A 67 24.08 -7.15 15.03
N ASP A 68 24.81 -8.27 15.06
CA ASP A 68 24.25 -9.64 14.97
C ASP A 68 23.43 -10.11 16.19
N PHE A 69 23.33 -9.30 17.25
CA PHE A 69 22.68 -9.70 18.52
C PHE A 69 21.56 -8.78 18.96
N LEU A 70 21.21 -7.75 18.18
CA LEU A 70 20.06 -6.93 18.53
C LEU A 70 18.77 -7.72 18.26
N PRO A 71 17.83 -7.77 19.24
CA PRO A 71 16.56 -8.43 19.02
C PRO A 71 15.86 -7.87 17.78
N SER A 72 15.30 -8.75 16.94
CA SER A 72 14.54 -8.37 15.75
C SER A 72 13.27 -7.56 16.06
N ILE A 73 12.87 -7.51 17.34
CA ILE A 73 11.72 -6.76 17.86
C ILE A 73 12.19 -5.81 18.98
N HIS A 74 11.63 -4.61 19.04
CA HIS A 74 11.77 -3.68 20.17
C HIS A 74 10.42 -3.06 20.52
N ASP A 75 10.22 -2.65 21.77
CA ASP A 75 8.99 -1.97 22.20
C ASP A 75 9.35 -0.60 22.80
N PRO A 76 8.90 0.53 22.19
CA PRO A 76 9.10 1.86 22.74
C PRO A 76 8.09 2.24 23.84
N GLY A 77 7.24 1.31 24.30
CA GLY A 77 6.22 1.53 25.34
C GLY A 77 4.79 1.69 24.80
N ASN A 78 4.59 1.56 23.48
CA ASN A 78 3.28 1.63 22.83
C ASN A 78 3.06 0.47 21.85
N GLY A 79 3.71 -0.66 22.11
CA GLY A 79 3.55 -1.91 21.38
C GLY A 79 4.80 -2.28 20.58
N PRO A 80 5.02 -3.60 20.40
CA PRO A 80 6.21 -4.13 19.77
C PRO A 80 6.35 -3.71 18.31
N ARG A 81 7.58 -3.44 17.88
CA ARG A 81 7.95 -3.03 16.53
C ARG A 81 9.10 -3.86 16.00
N VAL A 82 8.98 -4.26 14.74
CA VAL A 82 10.01 -4.99 14.02
C VAL A 82 11.17 -4.04 13.68
N ARG A 83 12.38 -4.39 14.08
CA ARG A 83 13.62 -3.67 13.68
C ARG A 83 14.10 -4.18 12.33
N ASP A 84 14.30 -5.48 12.25
CA ASP A 84 14.72 -6.21 11.05
C ASP A 84 13.61 -7.19 10.65
N VAL A 85 12.99 -6.92 9.50
CA VAL A 85 11.87 -7.71 9.00
C VAL A 85 12.31 -9.10 8.60
N ARG A 86 13.50 -9.26 7.98
CA ARG A 86 14.00 -10.57 7.56
C ARG A 86 14.31 -11.43 8.78
N ALA A 87 15.05 -10.89 9.75
CA ALA A 87 15.34 -11.61 10.98
C ALA A 87 14.07 -11.95 11.78
N PHE A 88 13.06 -11.07 11.79
CA PHE A 88 11.76 -11.36 12.40
C PHE A 88 11.05 -12.52 11.70
N LEU A 89 11.01 -12.56 10.38
CA LEU A 89 10.34 -13.64 9.62
C LEU A 89 11.00 -15.00 9.79
N SER A 90 12.31 -15.05 10.03
CA SER A 90 13.02 -16.29 10.36
C SER A 90 12.91 -16.67 11.84
N SER A 91 12.32 -15.81 12.68
CA SER A 91 12.20 -16.05 14.12
C SER A 91 10.91 -16.80 14.48
N PHE A 92 10.87 -17.35 15.69
CA PHE A 92 9.68 -17.98 16.25
C PHE A 92 8.48 -17.02 16.43
N PHE A 93 8.71 -15.71 16.44
CA PHE A 93 7.63 -14.73 16.63
C PHE A 93 6.77 -14.53 15.39
N ALA A 94 7.27 -14.87 14.20
CA ALA A 94 6.51 -14.77 12.97
C ALA A 94 5.47 -15.90 12.89
N GLN A 95 4.21 -15.54 12.62
CA GLN A 95 3.19 -16.55 12.41
C GLN A 95 3.35 -17.24 11.05
N PRO A 96 3.10 -18.56 10.98
CA PRO A 96 3.11 -19.26 9.71
C PRO A 96 1.98 -18.73 8.80
N PRO A 97 2.13 -18.83 7.46
CA PRO A 97 1.03 -18.55 6.55
C PRO A 97 -0.22 -19.37 6.87
N SER A 98 -1.38 -18.79 6.61
CA SER A 98 -2.67 -19.47 6.76
C SER A 98 -3.00 -20.22 5.47
N LEU A 99 -3.18 -21.54 5.55
CA LEU A 99 -3.57 -22.36 4.40
C LEU A 99 -5.09 -22.61 4.32
N ASP A 100 -5.82 -22.28 5.39
CA ASP A 100 -7.28 -22.44 5.46
C ASP A 100 -8.02 -21.36 4.66
N ASP A 101 -7.37 -20.24 4.40
CA ASP A 101 -7.89 -19.14 3.60
C ASP A 101 -7.23 -19.18 2.20
N PRO A 102 -8.02 -19.34 1.11
CA PRO A 102 -7.46 -19.47 -0.23
C PRO A 102 -6.57 -18.30 -0.67
N LEU A 103 -6.93 -17.08 -0.30
CA LEU A 103 -6.13 -15.89 -0.63
C LEU A 103 -4.82 -15.91 0.16
N CYS A 104 -4.86 -16.22 1.45
CA CYS A 104 -3.65 -16.34 2.25
C CYS A 104 -2.70 -17.41 1.71
N ALA A 105 -3.25 -18.55 1.26
CA ALA A 105 -2.49 -19.64 0.67
C ALA A 105 -1.82 -19.21 -0.65
N GLU A 106 -2.53 -18.49 -1.52
CA GLU A 106 -1.98 -17.93 -2.75
C GLU A 106 -0.85 -16.95 -2.46
N PHE A 107 -1.07 -15.99 -1.55
CA PHE A 107 -0.05 -15.04 -1.13
C PHE A 107 1.12 -15.66 -0.38
N SER A 108 1.04 -16.92 0.05
CA SER A 108 2.14 -17.60 0.75
C SER A 108 3.24 -18.10 -0.17
N GLN A 109 3.00 -18.10 -1.49
CA GLN A 109 3.96 -18.52 -2.49
C GLN A 109 5.13 -17.55 -2.59
N GLU A 110 6.35 -18.07 -2.78
CA GLU A 110 7.57 -17.26 -2.89
C GLU A 110 7.57 -16.48 -4.22
N GLU A 111 6.97 -17.03 -5.26
CA GLU A 111 6.79 -16.39 -6.56
C GLU A 111 6.04 -15.06 -6.43
N VAL A 112 5.04 -14.99 -5.54
CA VAL A 112 4.31 -13.75 -5.25
C VAL A 112 5.22 -12.73 -4.58
N LEU A 113 6.09 -13.14 -3.66
CA LEU A 113 7.09 -12.24 -3.07
C LEU A 113 8.07 -11.73 -4.12
N GLN A 114 8.52 -12.58 -5.04
CA GLN A 114 9.39 -12.18 -6.14
C GLN A 114 8.71 -11.17 -7.08
N MET A 115 7.42 -11.36 -7.39
CA MET A 115 6.64 -10.37 -8.14
C MET A 115 6.56 -9.03 -7.40
N LEU A 116 6.31 -9.05 -6.09
CA LEU A 116 6.26 -7.84 -5.27
C LEU A 116 7.59 -7.08 -5.27
N TYR A 117 8.74 -7.75 -5.29
CA TYR A 117 10.04 -7.09 -5.40
C TYR A 117 10.27 -6.34 -6.72
N THR A 118 9.54 -6.68 -7.78
CA THR A 118 9.65 -5.96 -9.06
C THR A 118 8.96 -4.59 -9.02
N THR A 119 8.08 -4.36 -8.03
CA THR A 119 7.21 -3.18 -7.96
C THR A 119 7.44 -2.34 -6.70
N LEU A 120 7.68 -2.98 -5.56
CA LEU A 120 7.83 -2.34 -4.26
C LEU A 120 9.28 -2.41 -3.76
N PRO A 121 9.71 -1.44 -2.93
CA PRO A 121 10.94 -1.58 -2.17
C PRO A 121 10.92 -2.85 -1.30
N GLU A 122 12.09 -3.45 -1.14
CA GLU A 122 12.29 -4.75 -0.51
C GLU A 122 11.53 -4.93 0.81
N GLU A 123 11.71 -4.00 1.76
CA GLU A 123 11.07 -4.08 3.07
C GLU A 123 9.54 -4.03 2.97
N THR A 124 9.02 -3.13 2.13
CA THR A 124 7.58 -2.95 1.91
C THR A 124 6.96 -4.17 1.24
N ALA A 125 7.66 -4.79 0.28
CA ALA A 125 7.26 -6.03 -0.37
C ALA A 125 7.16 -7.18 0.65
N ILE A 126 8.18 -7.37 1.49
CA ILE A 126 8.21 -8.43 2.51
C ILE A 126 7.09 -8.24 3.54
N ILE A 127 6.86 -7.00 4.00
CA ILE A 127 5.78 -6.68 4.94
C ILE A 127 4.41 -6.97 4.30
N LEU A 128 4.19 -6.56 3.05
CA LEU A 128 2.92 -6.81 2.35
C LEU A 128 2.66 -8.30 2.15
N TRP A 129 3.68 -9.04 1.71
CA TRP A 129 3.64 -10.51 1.60
C TRP A 129 3.30 -11.17 2.94
N TYR A 130 3.98 -10.76 4.02
CA TYR A 130 3.65 -11.24 5.37
C TYR A 130 2.19 -10.96 5.73
N ASN A 131 1.74 -9.73 5.54
CA ASN A 131 0.39 -9.32 5.91
C ASN A 131 -0.69 -10.07 5.11
N LYS A 132 -0.47 -10.34 3.83
CA LYS A 132 -1.46 -10.96 2.96
C LYS A 132 -1.51 -12.48 3.08
N SER A 133 -0.41 -13.12 3.47
CA SER A 133 -0.38 -14.58 3.59
C SER A 133 -0.78 -15.11 4.98
N ARG A 134 -1.07 -14.23 5.97
CA ARG A 134 -1.45 -14.62 7.33
C ARG A 134 -2.89 -14.19 7.63
N ALA A 135 -3.61 -15.02 8.38
CA ALA A 135 -5.00 -14.75 8.72
C ALA A 135 -5.18 -13.46 9.55
N THR A 136 -4.37 -13.28 10.60
CA THR A 136 -4.59 -12.18 11.57
C THR A 136 -3.34 -11.39 11.97
N SER A 137 -2.14 -11.98 11.95
CA SER A 137 -0.92 -11.25 12.33
C SER A 137 -0.50 -10.24 11.26
N ARG A 138 -0.14 -9.04 11.69
CA ARG A 138 0.24 -7.93 10.81
C ARG A 138 1.50 -7.23 11.31
N ILE A 139 2.28 -6.72 10.36
CA ILE A 139 3.32 -5.71 10.55
C ILE A 139 2.83 -4.43 9.87
N CYS A 140 2.72 -3.32 10.61
CA CYS A 140 2.35 -2.06 9.99
C CYS A 140 3.46 -1.57 9.05
N PRO A 141 3.21 -1.32 7.76
CA PRO A 141 4.27 -0.90 6.84
C PRO A 141 4.85 0.48 7.16
N SER A 142 4.05 1.39 7.75
CA SER A 142 4.55 2.74 8.08
C SER A 142 5.42 2.79 9.33
N CYS A 143 5.11 1.99 10.35
CA CYS A 143 5.72 2.14 11.67
C CYS A 143 6.27 0.83 12.26
N ARG A 144 6.21 -0.26 11.47
CA ARG A 144 6.67 -1.61 11.80
C ARG A 144 6.07 -2.22 13.06
N ARG A 145 4.97 -1.66 13.59
CA ARG A 145 4.28 -2.19 14.77
C ARG A 145 3.67 -3.55 14.46
N LEU A 146 3.89 -4.52 15.34
CA LEU A 146 3.22 -5.81 15.33
C LEU A 146 1.85 -5.68 15.99
N TYR A 147 0.84 -6.21 15.33
CA TYR A 147 -0.54 -6.21 15.84
C TYR A 147 -1.35 -7.34 15.21
N ARG A 148 -2.55 -7.59 15.73
CA ARG A 148 -3.53 -8.50 15.14
C ARG A 148 -4.67 -7.71 14.53
N LEU A 149 -5.26 -8.24 13.46
CA LEU A 149 -6.44 -7.65 12.85
C LEU A 149 -7.52 -7.42 13.91
N GLY A 150 -7.98 -6.17 13.98
CA GLY A 150 -8.99 -5.72 14.92
C GLY A 150 -8.48 -5.18 16.25
N ASP A 151 -7.17 -5.21 16.49
CA ASP A 151 -6.58 -4.52 17.64
C ASP A 151 -6.85 -3.02 17.54
N ILE A 152 -7.32 -2.44 18.66
CA ILE A 152 -7.39 -1.00 18.86
C ILE A 152 -6.12 -0.61 19.61
N LEU A 153 -5.21 0.03 18.89
CA LEU A 153 -3.89 0.35 19.42
C LEU A 153 -3.90 1.77 19.96
N LEU A 154 -3.24 1.97 21.11
CA LEU A 154 -3.06 3.29 21.71
C LEU A 154 -2.48 4.26 20.67
N ASP A 155 -3.17 5.39 20.52
CA ASP A 155 -2.77 6.43 19.59
C ASP A 155 -1.46 7.07 20.05
N LEU A 156 -0.60 7.40 19.09
CA LEU A 156 0.71 8.00 19.32
C LEU A 156 0.62 9.46 19.78
N THR A 157 -0.59 10.02 19.82
CA THR A 157 -0.85 11.44 20.11
C THR A 157 -1.47 11.67 21.49
N GLN A 158 -1.85 10.62 22.21
CA GLN A 158 -2.59 10.76 23.47
C GLN A 158 -1.70 10.58 24.70
N ASP A 159 -1.45 11.70 25.39
CA ASP A 159 -0.89 11.74 26.72
C ASP A 159 -2.01 11.55 27.78
N GLY A 160 -2.18 10.32 28.26
CA GLY A 160 -2.57 10.08 29.65
C GLY A 160 -4.03 10.14 30.11
N GLU A 161 -5.05 10.30 29.25
CA GLU A 161 -6.45 10.26 29.71
C GLU A 161 -7.21 9.01 29.23
N GLN A 162 -7.94 8.40 30.17
CA GLN A 162 -8.68 7.14 30.03
C GLN A 162 -9.60 7.16 28.81
N HIS A 163 -9.37 6.24 27.88
CA HIS A 163 -10.29 5.93 26.81
C HIS A 163 -11.61 5.42 27.39
N THR A 164 -12.68 6.20 27.21
CA THR A 164 -14.02 5.65 27.09
C THR A 164 -14.01 4.61 25.97
N ASN A 165 -14.75 3.53 26.13
CA ASN A 165 -14.94 2.48 25.11
C ASN A 165 -15.63 3.08 23.87
N ASP A 166 -14.90 3.88 23.11
CA ASP A 166 -15.40 4.49 21.90
C ASP A 166 -15.50 3.39 20.86
N THR A 167 -16.75 3.19 20.42
CA THR A 167 -17.17 2.22 19.42
C THR A 167 -16.15 2.12 18.29
N ARG A 168 -15.52 0.94 18.19
CA ARG A 168 -14.55 0.57 17.16
C ARG A 168 -14.98 1.12 15.80
N SER A 169 -14.19 2.04 15.23
CA SER A 169 -14.48 2.53 13.89
C SER A 169 -14.41 1.35 12.91
N PRO A 170 -15.52 1.01 12.21
CA PRO A 170 -15.52 -0.10 11.26
C PRO A 170 -14.51 0.12 10.13
N LEU A 171 -14.20 1.40 9.81
CA LEU A 171 -13.23 1.77 8.80
C LEU A 171 -11.78 1.47 9.21
N LEU A 172 -11.45 1.47 10.50
CA LEU A 172 -10.11 1.10 10.96
C LEU A 172 -9.83 -0.39 10.68
N VAL A 173 -10.78 -1.25 11.02
CA VAL A 173 -10.67 -2.70 10.78
C VAL A 173 -10.48 -2.97 9.31
N ARG A 174 -11.32 -2.32 8.51
CA ARG A 174 -11.29 -2.45 7.07
C ARG A 174 -9.97 -1.97 6.48
N GLU A 175 -9.42 -0.85 6.96
CA GLU A 175 -8.09 -0.41 6.51
C GLU A 175 -6.99 -1.39 6.96
N GLN A 176 -7.05 -1.92 8.18
CA GLN A 176 -6.09 -2.94 8.63
C GLN A 176 -6.11 -4.20 7.74
N GLU A 177 -7.28 -4.60 7.24
CA GLU A 177 -7.45 -5.71 6.28
C GLU A 177 -6.94 -5.36 4.88
N ILE A 178 -7.25 -4.15 4.40
CA ILE A 178 -6.86 -3.66 3.07
C ILE A 178 -5.34 -3.51 2.99
N SER A 179 -4.76 -2.61 3.80
CA SER A 179 -3.36 -2.16 3.67
C SER A 179 -2.42 -2.66 4.76
N GLY A 180 -2.94 -3.21 5.86
CA GLY A 180 -2.11 -3.56 7.01
C GLY A 180 -1.65 -2.35 7.81
N LEU A 181 -2.28 -1.18 7.64
CA LEU A 181 -1.98 0.02 8.43
C LEU A 181 -2.69 -0.03 9.79
N CYS A 182 -1.94 0.20 10.86
CA CYS A 182 -2.42 -0.08 12.21
C CYS A 182 -3.23 1.06 12.85
N SER A 183 -3.20 2.27 12.27
CA SER A 183 -3.86 3.47 12.83
C SER A 183 -4.14 4.53 11.76
N PRO A 184 -5.06 5.48 12.02
CA PRO A 184 -5.29 6.62 11.13
C PRO A 184 -4.01 7.45 10.90
N VAL A 185 -3.16 7.60 11.92
CA VAL A 185 -1.88 8.33 11.79
C VAL A 185 -0.94 7.64 10.81
N CYS A 186 -0.78 6.31 10.90
CA CYS A 186 0.05 5.56 9.95
C CYS A 186 -0.47 5.67 8.52
N PHE A 187 -1.79 5.75 8.35
CA PHE A 187 -2.37 5.97 7.04
C PHE A 187 -2.20 7.36 6.49
N ILE A 188 -2.34 8.39 7.31
CA ILE A 188 -2.00 9.76 6.90
C ILE A 188 -0.54 9.82 6.43
N LEU A 189 0.37 9.14 7.12
CA LEU A 189 1.78 9.04 6.70
C LEU A 189 1.92 8.29 5.36
N ALA A 190 1.23 7.17 5.18
CA ALA A 190 1.27 6.39 3.92
C ALA A 190 0.59 7.08 2.73
N SER A 191 -0.31 8.02 2.98
CA SER A 191 -1.06 8.78 1.98
C SER A 191 -0.58 10.23 1.84
N PHE A 192 0.53 10.59 2.48
CA PHE A 192 1.01 11.96 2.53
C PHE A 192 1.33 12.55 1.15
N GLU A 193 1.68 11.70 0.17
CA GLU A 193 1.87 12.14 -1.22
C GLU A 193 0.57 12.53 -1.94
N TYR A 194 -0.60 12.21 -1.36
CA TYR A 194 -1.94 12.44 -1.93
C TYR A 194 -2.91 12.98 -0.86
N PRO A 195 -2.62 14.15 -0.25
CA PRO A 195 -3.37 14.66 0.91
C PRO A 195 -4.87 14.87 0.62
N THR A 196 -5.22 15.16 -0.64
CA THR A 196 -6.60 15.34 -1.10
C THR A 196 -7.39 14.05 -1.17
N ALA A 197 -6.74 12.89 -1.27
CA ALA A 197 -7.39 11.58 -1.39
C ALA A 197 -7.51 10.83 -0.04
N ILE A 198 -6.89 11.32 1.04
CA ILE A 198 -6.83 10.63 2.35
C ILE A 198 -8.23 10.27 2.86
N LYS A 199 -9.12 11.26 2.98
CA LYS A 199 -10.46 11.06 3.57
C LYS A 199 -11.33 10.13 2.75
N THR A 200 -11.20 10.17 1.42
CA THR A 200 -12.05 9.43 0.50
C THR A 200 -11.58 8.00 0.28
N THR A 201 -10.37 7.65 0.72
CA THR A 201 -9.76 6.34 0.48
C THR A 201 -9.62 5.49 1.74
N TRP A 202 -9.71 6.07 2.94
CA TRP A 202 -9.63 5.36 4.22
C TRP A 202 -10.71 4.27 4.35
N GLY A 203 -10.28 3.02 4.52
CA GLY A 203 -11.16 1.86 4.68
C GLY A 203 -11.98 1.53 3.43
N ARG A 204 -11.54 1.95 2.24
CA ARG A 204 -12.25 1.73 0.98
C ARG A 204 -11.39 1.02 -0.06
N THR A 205 -12.00 0.06 -0.74
CA THR A 205 -11.41 -0.64 -1.88
C THR A 205 -11.58 0.16 -3.17
N ALA A 206 -10.86 -0.22 -4.23
CA ALA A 206 -10.79 0.55 -5.47
C ALA A 206 -12.17 0.73 -6.15
N ASP A 207 -13.09 -0.22 -5.99
CA ASP A 207 -14.47 -0.19 -6.50
C ASP A 207 -15.36 0.84 -5.79
N GLU A 208 -15.05 1.20 -4.55
CA GLU A 208 -15.82 2.14 -3.73
C GLU A 208 -15.33 3.58 -3.79
N ILE A 209 -14.10 3.79 -4.23
CA ILE A 209 -13.51 5.10 -4.45
C ILE A 209 -14.13 5.71 -5.72
N ASP A 210 -14.39 7.02 -5.79
CA ASP A 210 -14.87 7.64 -7.03
C ASP A 210 -13.74 7.83 -8.06
N ASP A 211 -14.08 7.96 -9.33
CA ASP A 211 -13.09 8.07 -10.43
C ASP A 211 -12.14 9.25 -10.24
N PHE A 212 -12.67 10.39 -9.80
CA PHE A 212 -11.88 11.59 -9.57
C PHE A 212 -10.84 11.38 -8.45
N THR A 213 -11.24 10.80 -7.32
CA THR A 213 -10.31 10.41 -6.24
C THR A 213 -9.29 9.38 -6.72
N TRP A 214 -9.70 8.41 -7.53
CA TRP A 214 -8.79 7.39 -8.07
C TRP A 214 -7.75 8.01 -9.00
N ASP A 215 -8.14 8.96 -9.85
CA ASP A 215 -7.23 9.69 -10.72
C ASP A 215 -6.24 10.55 -9.91
N LEU A 216 -6.68 11.16 -8.81
CA LEU A 216 -5.79 11.85 -7.88
C LEU A 216 -4.74 10.89 -7.29
N LEU A 217 -5.16 9.70 -6.87
CA LEU A 217 -4.23 8.67 -6.41
C LEU A 217 -3.25 8.24 -7.50
N ASN A 218 -3.65 8.18 -8.78
CA ASN A 218 -2.74 7.83 -9.88
C ASN A 218 -1.85 8.97 -10.36
N GLY A 219 -2.04 10.17 -9.81
CA GLY A 219 -1.17 11.31 -10.09
C GLY A 219 0.30 11.08 -9.69
N PRO A 220 1.19 11.99 -10.08
CA PRO A 220 2.62 11.89 -9.79
C PRO A 220 2.97 12.04 -8.30
N GLY A 221 2.00 12.43 -7.45
CA GLY A 221 2.21 12.70 -6.03
C GLY A 221 3.14 13.88 -5.78
N ASP A 222 3.42 14.15 -4.50
CA ASP A 222 4.34 15.22 -4.08
C ASP A 222 5.83 14.86 -4.22
N GLY A 223 6.15 13.61 -4.62
CA GLY A 223 7.53 13.18 -4.93
C GLY A 223 8.48 13.10 -3.74
N ARG A 224 7.97 12.97 -2.51
CA ARG A 224 8.77 13.06 -1.27
C ARG A 224 9.46 11.75 -0.87
N GLY A 225 9.28 10.67 -1.62
CA GLY A 225 10.01 9.42 -1.41
C GLY A 225 9.56 8.71 -0.14
N ASP A 226 8.38 8.10 -0.19
CA ASP A 226 7.69 7.51 0.96
C ASP A 226 7.99 6.02 1.20
N LYS A 227 9.13 5.53 0.70
CA LYS A 227 9.53 4.11 0.76
C LYS A 227 8.48 3.14 0.16
N GLY A 228 7.70 3.61 -0.82
CA GLY A 228 6.72 2.81 -1.52
C GLY A 228 5.40 2.64 -0.75
N LEU A 229 5.17 3.42 0.31
CA LEU A 229 3.93 3.37 1.08
C LEU A 229 2.72 3.80 0.26
N SER A 230 2.83 4.81 -0.59
CA SER A 230 1.76 5.26 -1.46
C SER A 230 1.45 4.24 -2.54
N LEU A 231 2.49 3.59 -3.09
CA LEU A 231 2.31 2.51 -4.04
C LEU A 231 1.63 1.30 -3.37
N LEU A 232 2.07 0.92 -2.17
CA LEU A 232 1.40 -0.11 -1.36
C LEU A 232 -0.07 0.25 -1.13
N LEU A 233 -0.36 1.51 -0.81
CA LEU A 233 -1.72 1.99 -0.55
C LEU A 233 -2.61 1.82 -1.78
N LYS A 234 -2.11 2.11 -2.98
CA LYS A 234 -2.81 1.89 -4.26
C LYS A 234 -3.01 0.41 -4.54
N MET A 235 -1.93 -0.38 -4.47
CA MET A 235 -1.95 -1.82 -4.71
C MET A 235 -2.95 -2.53 -3.79
N ALA A 236 -2.87 -2.27 -2.48
CA ALA A 236 -3.73 -2.87 -1.46
C ALA A 236 -5.24 -2.73 -1.70
N ARG A 237 -5.67 -1.75 -2.50
CA ARG A 237 -7.09 -1.48 -2.81
C ARG A 237 -7.63 -2.31 -3.96
N LEU A 238 -6.75 -2.98 -4.69
CA LEU A 238 -7.09 -3.85 -5.82
C LEU A 238 -7.21 -5.31 -5.36
N PRO A 239 -8.12 -6.10 -5.95
CA PRO A 239 -8.37 -7.49 -5.55
C PRO A 239 -7.12 -8.40 -5.52
N ASP A 240 -6.23 -8.25 -6.50
CA ASP A 240 -5.00 -9.03 -6.70
C ASP A 240 -3.73 -8.18 -6.46
N LEU A 241 -3.87 -7.09 -5.70
CA LEU A 241 -2.87 -6.02 -5.59
C LEU A 241 -2.53 -5.30 -6.91
N GLY A 242 -3.25 -5.59 -7.99
CA GLY A 242 -2.92 -5.15 -9.35
C GLY A 242 -1.70 -5.86 -9.93
N LEU A 243 -1.29 -7.02 -9.37
CA LEU A 243 -0.11 -7.74 -9.83
C LEU A 243 -0.24 -8.25 -11.26
N GLY A 244 -1.43 -8.67 -11.69
CA GLY A 244 -1.66 -9.07 -13.08
C GLY A 244 -1.27 -7.95 -14.04
N GLN A 245 -1.72 -6.73 -13.77
CA GLN A 245 -1.39 -5.56 -14.60
C GLN A 245 0.09 -5.15 -14.51
N LEU A 246 0.67 -5.21 -13.32
CA LEU A 246 2.05 -4.76 -13.10
C LEU A 246 3.09 -5.72 -13.67
N CYS A 247 2.84 -7.03 -13.59
CA CYS A 247 3.79 -8.06 -14.00
C CYS A 247 3.52 -8.58 -15.41
N LEU A 248 2.30 -8.45 -15.92
CA LEU A 248 1.88 -8.96 -17.24
C LEU A 248 1.14 -7.88 -18.03
N PRO A 249 1.79 -6.73 -18.35
CA PRO A 249 1.14 -5.59 -19.00
C PRO A 249 0.61 -5.90 -20.42
N ASP A 250 1.11 -6.97 -21.05
CA ASP A 250 0.72 -7.39 -22.40
C ASP A 250 -0.54 -8.27 -22.43
N ILE A 251 -1.06 -8.70 -21.27
CA ILE A 251 -2.23 -9.58 -21.16
C ILE A 251 -3.44 -8.75 -20.72
N ASP A 252 -4.49 -8.73 -21.55
CA ASP A 252 -5.77 -8.13 -21.19
C ASP A 252 -6.60 -9.13 -20.35
N PHE A 253 -6.50 -9.00 -19.03
CA PHE A 253 -7.26 -9.81 -18.07
C PHE A 253 -8.75 -9.45 -18.01
N ASP A 254 -9.20 -8.41 -18.73
CA ASP A 254 -10.62 -8.03 -18.78
C ASP A 254 -11.35 -8.70 -19.97
N VAL A 255 -10.77 -9.75 -20.56
CA VAL A 255 -11.35 -10.59 -21.62
C VAL A 255 -11.78 -11.94 -21.04
N GLU A 256 -12.69 -11.96 -20.06
CA GLU A 256 -13.37 -13.20 -19.67
C GLU A 256 -14.91 -13.06 -19.68
N SER A 257 -15.48 -13.89 -20.57
CA SER A 257 -16.83 -14.46 -20.69
C SER A 257 -18.03 -13.50 -20.69
N GLU A 258 -18.46 -13.13 -21.90
CA GLU A 258 -19.91 -13.05 -22.15
C GLU A 258 -20.50 -14.44 -21.93
N ASP A 259 -21.63 -14.50 -21.21
CA ASP A 259 -22.30 -15.71 -20.76
C ASP A 259 -22.62 -16.70 -21.91
N GLU A 260 -21.87 -17.81 -21.99
CA GLU A 260 -22.36 -19.03 -22.66
C GLU A 260 -23.13 -19.86 -21.62
N PRO A 261 -24.46 -20.02 -21.74
CA PRO A 261 -25.22 -20.82 -20.81
C PRO A 261 -24.81 -22.28 -20.93
N ILE A 262 -24.25 -22.84 -19.85
CA ILE A 262 -23.98 -24.27 -19.71
C ILE A 262 -25.31 -25.03 -19.77
N THR A 263 -25.70 -25.48 -20.96
CA THR A 263 -26.76 -26.47 -21.13
C THR A 263 -26.30 -27.78 -20.50
N TYR A 264 -26.84 -28.11 -19.33
CA TYR A 264 -26.69 -29.43 -18.74
C TYR A 264 -27.36 -30.48 -19.64
N HIS A 265 -26.59 -31.16 -20.48
CA HIS A 265 -27.02 -32.42 -21.07
C HIS A 265 -27.09 -33.47 -19.96
N ARG A 266 -28.31 -33.69 -19.47
CA ARG A 266 -28.69 -34.76 -18.56
C ARG A 266 -28.35 -36.11 -19.20
N LEU A 267 -27.21 -36.69 -18.84
CA LEU A 267 -26.90 -38.08 -19.17
C LEU A 267 -27.85 -38.98 -18.38
N ASN A 268 -28.78 -39.62 -19.08
CA ASN A 268 -29.62 -40.68 -18.55
C ASN A 268 -28.73 -41.90 -18.28
N TYR A 269 -28.33 -42.08 -17.02
CA TYR A 269 -27.73 -43.32 -16.54
C TYR A 269 -28.87 -44.31 -16.20
N GLN A 270 -29.07 -45.32 -17.05
CA GLN A 270 -29.87 -46.50 -16.72
C GLN A 270 -28.95 -47.53 -16.04
N PRO A 271 -29.23 -47.97 -14.80
CA PRO A 271 -28.49 -49.05 -14.20
C PRO A 271 -28.98 -50.38 -14.78
N ASP A 272 -28.11 -51.05 -15.53
CA ASP A 272 -28.33 -52.43 -15.94
C ASP A 272 -28.34 -53.35 -14.73
N LYS A 273 -29.38 -54.18 -14.69
CA LYS A 273 -29.60 -55.24 -13.71
C LYS A 273 -28.53 -56.31 -13.89
N PHE A 274 -27.74 -56.57 -12.86
CA PHE A 274 -27.03 -57.84 -12.72
C PHE A 274 -27.85 -58.77 -11.81
N SER A 275 -28.41 -59.81 -12.43
CA SER A 275 -28.83 -61.04 -11.77
C SER A 275 -27.64 -61.98 -11.68
N CYS A 276 -27.37 -62.49 -10.49
CA CYS A 276 -26.97 -63.88 -10.16
C CYS A 276 -26.97 -64.03 -8.63
#